data_AF-E2BMQ9-F1
#
_entry.id   AF-E2BMQ9-F1
#
_cell.length_a   1.000
_cell.length_b   1.000
_cell.length_c   1.000
_cell.angle_alpha   90.00
_cell.angle_beta   90.00
_cell.angle_gamma   90.00
#
_symmetry.space_group_name_H-M   'P 1'
#
loop_
_entity.id
_entity.type
_entity.pdbx_description
1 polymer ?
#
loop_
_entity_poly.entity_id
_entity_poly.type
_entity_poly.pdbx_seq_one_letter_code
_entity_poly.pdbx_strand_id
1 'polypeptide(L)'
;DTDDTGWTTHLISLAQIFISYERFPEAKKHLAAASFIMDKHRQKTCVKMDERENSIEEILSDKILSDMYRETTSVIDWTWARYGLKLLQSSRERLLHAVENEPRATCKSELLSAQESEKQSDQSLVFTDTIQDLEGFTAEITDKHLSSYDDTKAVFTAVLARIRTAQEYITLTKPLIIYTSEDPCMSMYVTMMRGNANAYKYLAGYEQDRTKREKLHKLQLQSLQHIL
;
A
#
# COMPACT_ATOMS: atom_id res chain seq x y z
N ASP A 1 11.17 17.65 17.37
CA ASP A 1 11.42 16.79 16.18
C ASP A 1 10.84 15.37 16.26
N THR A 2 10.19 14.95 17.34
CA THR A 2 9.41 13.68 17.44
C THR A 2 7.98 13.76 16.90
N ASP A 3 7.52 14.95 16.50
CA ASP A 3 6.13 15.20 16.10
C ASP A 3 5.81 14.63 14.70
N ASP A 4 6.75 14.72 13.75
CA ASP A 4 6.57 14.26 12.36
C ASP A 4 6.25 12.75 12.28
N THR A 5 7.00 11.91 13.02
CA THR A 5 6.75 10.47 13.10
C THR A 5 5.43 10.15 13.79
N GLY A 6 5.06 10.92 14.82
CA GLY A 6 3.78 10.80 15.52
C GLY A 6 2.60 11.06 14.59
N TRP A 7 2.58 12.20 13.90
CA TRP A 7 1.56 12.53 12.90
C TRP A 7 1.49 11.50 11.78
N THR A 8 2.65 11.06 11.29
CA THR A 8 2.74 10.05 10.23
C THR A 8 2.10 8.73 10.66
N THR A 9 2.33 8.30 11.89
CA THR A 9 1.71 7.08 12.46
C THR A 9 0.19 7.19 12.49
N HIS A 10 -0.36 8.34 12.86
CA HIS A 10 -1.81 8.58 12.84
C HIS A 10 -2.38 8.55 11.42
N LEU A 11 -1.69 9.17 10.45
CA LEU A 11 -2.09 9.15 9.04
C LEU A 11 -2.10 7.73 8.46
N ILE A 12 -1.08 6.93 8.76
CA ILE A 12 -1.01 5.51 8.40
C ILE A 12 -2.22 4.76 9.00
N SER A 13 -2.51 4.99 10.28
CA SER A 13 -3.63 4.32 10.97
C SER A 13 -4.97 4.65 10.33
N LEU A 14 -5.21 5.94 10.02
CA LEU A 14 -6.41 6.37 9.29
C LEU A 14 -6.48 5.73 7.90
N ALA A 15 -5.38 5.72 7.15
CA ALA A 15 -5.34 5.07 5.84
C ALA A 15 -5.70 3.59 5.93
N GLN A 16 -5.18 2.86 6.93
CA GLN A 16 -5.51 1.45 7.13
C GLN A 16 -7.00 1.22 7.41
N ILE A 17 -7.62 2.10 8.19
CA ILE A 17 -9.06 2.09 8.43
C ILE A 17 -9.81 2.31 7.11
N PHE A 18 -9.48 3.35 6.36
CA PHE A 18 -10.13 3.64 5.07
C PHE A 18 -9.95 2.50 4.06
N ILE A 19 -8.78 1.85 4.00
CA ILE A 19 -8.54 0.66 3.19
C ILE A 19 -9.51 -0.48 3.57
N SER A 20 -9.73 -0.73 4.87
CA SER A 20 -10.65 -1.78 5.32
C SER A 20 -12.11 -1.54 4.91
N TYR A 21 -12.50 -0.28 4.78
CA TYR A 21 -13.83 0.14 4.33
C TYR A 21 -13.91 0.44 2.82
N GLU A 22 -12.85 0.13 2.06
CA GLU A 22 -12.79 0.38 0.61
C GLU A 22 -12.99 1.86 0.22
N ARG A 23 -12.70 2.78 1.14
CA ARG A 23 -12.68 4.24 0.94
C ARG A 23 -11.34 4.66 0.32
N PHE A 24 -11.14 4.26 -0.93
CA PHE A 24 -9.87 4.41 -1.63
C PHE A 24 -9.40 5.87 -1.77
N PRO A 25 -10.26 6.85 -2.14
CA PRO A 25 -9.83 8.24 -2.26
C PRO A 25 -9.27 8.81 -0.95
N GLU A 26 -9.91 8.52 0.18
CA GLU A 26 -9.51 8.98 1.51
C GLU A 26 -8.22 8.28 1.96
N ALA A 27 -8.15 6.95 1.82
CA ALA A 27 -6.94 6.19 2.14
C ALA A 27 -5.72 6.72 1.37
N LYS A 28 -5.89 6.96 0.08
CA LYS A 28 -4.85 7.47 -0.82
C LYS A 28 -4.32 8.84 -0.39
N LYS A 29 -5.21 9.74 0.03
CA LYS A 29 -4.84 11.08 0.51
C LYS A 29 -4.05 11.02 1.81
N HIS A 30 -4.47 10.20 2.77
CA HIS A 30 -3.72 10.03 4.02
C HIS A 30 -2.35 9.38 3.79
N LEU A 31 -2.25 8.41 2.87
CA LEU A 31 -0.96 7.83 2.50
C LEU A 31 -0.04 8.83 1.81
N ALA A 32 -0.57 9.65 0.89
CA ALA A 32 0.21 10.70 0.24
C ALA A 32 0.72 11.71 1.26
N ALA A 33 -0.11 12.13 2.21
CA ALA A 33 0.30 13.02 3.30
C ALA A 33 1.40 12.40 4.18
N ALA A 34 1.27 11.12 4.55
CA ALA A 34 2.29 10.40 5.31
C ALA A 34 3.62 10.33 4.53
N SER A 35 3.58 9.99 3.24
CA SER A 35 4.75 9.96 2.36
C SER A 35 5.41 11.34 2.24
N PHE A 36 4.61 12.40 2.09
CA PHE A 36 5.11 13.77 2.00
C PHE A 36 5.84 14.22 3.27
N ILE A 37 5.27 13.95 4.46
CA ILE A 37 5.91 14.33 5.73
C ILE A 37 7.27 13.62 5.86
N MET A 38 7.34 12.32 5.56
CA MET A 38 8.61 11.58 5.61
C MET A 38 9.61 12.06 4.57
N ASP A 39 9.18 12.37 3.35
CA ASP A 39 10.08 12.89 2.32
C ASP A 39 10.64 14.27 2.70
N LYS A 40 9.79 15.17 3.20
CA LYS A 40 10.20 16.49 3.71
C LYS A 40 11.19 16.35 4.87
N HIS A 41 10.99 15.38 5.76
CA HIS A 41 11.94 15.10 6.82
C HIS A 41 13.29 14.63 6.27
N ARG A 42 13.28 13.66 5.35
CA ARG A 42 14.48 13.15 4.68
C ARG A 42 15.29 14.27 4.03
N GLN A 43 14.63 15.18 3.31
CA GLN A 43 15.29 16.32 2.67
C GLN A 43 15.97 17.24 3.70
N LYS A 44 15.28 17.59 4.79
CA LYS A 44 15.85 18.41 5.88
C LYS A 44 17.07 17.76 6.53
N THR A 45 17.04 16.43 6.72
CA THR A 45 18.12 15.70 7.38
C THR A 45 19.35 15.54 6.48
N CYS A 46 19.15 15.31 5.17
CA CYS A 46 20.23 15.28 4.18
C CYS A 46 21.02 16.61 4.14
N VAL A 47 20.31 17.75 4.16
CA VAL A 47 20.94 19.08 4.13
C VAL A 47 21.78 19.36 5.39
N LYS A 48 21.40 18.81 6.55
CA LYS A 48 22.10 19.07 7.82
C LYS A 48 23.38 18.25 8.02
N MET A 49 23.51 17.09 7.37
CA MET A 49 24.66 16.19 7.55
C MET A 49 25.95 16.71 6.89
N ASP A 50 25.86 17.54 5.86
CA ASP A 50 27.03 18.08 5.16
C ASP A 50 27.81 19.14 5.96
N GLU A 51 27.32 19.57 7.13
CA GLU A 51 27.78 20.79 7.80
C GLU A 51 28.32 20.60 9.24
N ARG A 52 28.42 19.38 9.81
CA ARG A 52 28.78 19.21 11.25
C ARG A 52 29.84 18.17 11.61
N GLU A 53 30.70 18.55 12.57
CA GLU A 53 31.41 17.63 13.48
C GLU A 53 30.52 17.36 14.71
N ASN A 54 29.95 16.16 14.80
CA ASN A 54 29.02 15.78 15.87
C ASN A 54 29.74 15.05 17.03
N SER A 55 29.24 15.25 18.25
CA SER A 55 29.64 14.45 19.42
C SER A 55 29.10 13.01 19.34
N ILE A 56 29.67 12.10 20.13
CA ILE A 56 29.23 10.67 20.16
C ILE A 56 27.77 10.54 20.57
N GLU A 57 27.28 11.36 21.51
CA GLU A 57 25.89 11.35 21.96
C GLU A 57 24.93 11.83 20.86
N GLU A 58 25.31 12.84 20.10
CA GLU A 58 24.55 13.30 18.92
C GLU A 58 24.52 12.24 17.83
N ILE A 59 25.64 11.57 17.56
CA ILE A 59 25.72 10.48 16.59
C ILE A 59 24.76 9.33 16.96
N LEU A 60 24.70 8.97 18.25
CA LEU A 60 23.78 7.92 18.72
C LEU A 60 22.32 8.34 18.61
N SER A 61 22.00 9.59 18.94
CA SER A 61 20.65 10.14 18.80
C SER A 61 20.19 10.19 17.34
N ASP A 62 21.06 10.68 16.45
CA ASP A 62 20.82 10.75 15.01
C ASP A 62 20.60 9.36 14.41
N LYS A 63 21.34 8.35 14.87
CA LYS A 63 21.17 6.97 14.44
C LYS A 63 19.80 6.41 14.85
N ILE A 64 19.39 6.58 16.10
CA ILE A 64 18.08 6.12 16.59
C ILE A 64 16.96 6.77 15.79
N LEU A 65 17.08 8.08 15.56
CA LEU A 65 16.10 8.85 14.80
C LEU A 65 16.04 8.37 13.34
N SER A 66 17.18 8.18 12.70
CA SER A 66 17.29 7.62 11.34
C SER A 66 16.65 6.24 11.23
N ASP A 67 16.87 5.36 12.20
CA ASP A 67 16.26 4.03 12.21
C ASP A 67 14.73 4.11 12.35
N MET A 68 14.20 4.97 13.22
CA MET A 68 12.74 5.21 13.30
C MET A 68 12.15 5.74 11.99
N TYR A 69 12.84 6.65 11.30
CA TYR A 69 12.38 7.17 10.00
C TYR A 69 12.38 6.11 8.91
N ARG A 70 13.42 5.28 8.85
CA ARG A 70 13.49 4.15 7.92
C ARG A 70 12.39 3.13 8.20
N GLU A 71 12.13 2.82 9.46
CA GLU A 71 11.03 1.94 9.87
C GLU A 71 9.68 2.51 9.43
N THR A 72 9.43 3.78 9.73
CA THR A 72 8.18 4.46 9.40
C THR A 72 7.96 4.49 7.89
N THR A 73 9.02 4.77 7.12
CA THR A 73 8.98 4.75 5.65
C THR A 73 8.63 3.36 5.12
N SER A 74 9.25 2.30 5.68
CA SER A 74 8.91 0.91 5.34
C SER A 74 7.44 0.58 5.64
N VAL A 75 6.87 1.10 6.72
CA VAL A 75 5.45 0.90 7.07
C VAL A 75 4.54 1.64 6.08
N ILE A 76 4.93 2.83 5.63
CA ILE A 76 4.21 3.58 4.58
C ILE A 76 4.20 2.78 3.27
N ASP A 77 5.35 2.29 2.82
CA ASP A 77 5.46 1.47 1.61
C ASP A 77 4.60 0.21 1.69
N TRP A 78 4.64 -0.46 2.84
CA TRP A 78 3.77 -1.61 3.07
C TRP A 78 2.29 -1.24 3.04
N THR A 79 1.92 -0.08 3.58
CA THR A 79 0.51 0.35 3.60
C THR A 79 0.04 0.77 2.20
N TRP A 80 0.89 1.37 1.37
CA TRP A 80 0.63 1.57 -0.07
C TRP A 80 0.44 0.24 -0.81
N ALA A 81 1.26 -0.77 -0.52
CA ALA A 81 1.07 -2.10 -1.07
C ALA A 81 -0.28 -2.71 -0.65
N ARG A 82 -0.66 -2.60 0.63
CA ARG A 82 -1.96 -3.07 1.14
C ARG A 82 -3.13 -2.36 0.47
N TYR A 83 -3.01 -1.05 0.26
CA TYR A 83 -3.98 -0.26 -0.49
C TYR A 83 -4.19 -0.82 -1.89
N GLY A 84 -3.11 -0.99 -2.66
CA GLY A 84 -3.20 -1.54 -4.01
C GLY A 84 -3.69 -2.99 -4.05
N LEU A 85 -3.29 -3.84 -3.09
CA LEU A 85 -3.79 -5.21 -2.96
C LEU A 85 -5.30 -5.25 -2.73
N LYS A 86 -5.81 -4.41 -1.83
CA LYS A 86 -7.25 -4.32 -1.55
C LYS A 86 -8.01 -3.79 -2.76
N LEU A 87 -7.44 -2.84 -3.50
CA LEU A 87 -8.01 -2.34 -4.75
C LEU A 87 -8.09 -3.42 -5.84
N LEU A 88 -7.01 -4.19 -6.04
CA LEU A 88 -6.97 -5.33 -6.97
C LEU A 88 -8.02 -6.38 -6.61
N GLN A 89 -8.11 -6.73 -5.32
CA GLN A 89 -9.08 -7.68 -4.80
C GLN A 89 -10.51 -7.22 -5.06
N SER A 90 -10.87 -6.02 -4.56
CA SER A 90 -12.21 -5.45 -4.64
C SER A 90 -12.65 -5.25 -6.10
N SER A 91 -11.72 -4.85 -6.99
CA SER A 91 -11.95 -4.77 -8.45
C SER A 91 -12.31 -6.10 -9.07
N ARG A 92 -11.56 -7.14 -8.73
CA ARG A 92 -11.87 -8.48 -9.22
C ARG A 92 -13.21 -9.00 -8.70
N GLU A 93 -13.50 -8.79 -7.42
CA GLU A 93 -14.75 -9.24 -6.79
C GLU A 93 -15.98 -8.59 -7.44
N ARG A 94 -15.94 -7.28 -7.70
CA ARG A 94 -17.02 -6.60 -8.44
C ARG A 94 -17.22 -7.12 -9.86
N LEU A 95 -16.14 -7.39 -10.59
CA LEU A 95 -16.24 -7.93 -11.95
C LEU A 95 -16.88 -9.32 -11.97
N LEU A 96 -16.52 -10.18 -11.02
CA LEU A 96 -17.13 -11.51 -10.89
C LEU A 96 -18.63 -11.41 -10.59
N HIS A 97 -19.02 -10.54 -9.65
CA HIS A 97 -20.44 -10.32 -9.35
C HIS A 97 -21.21 -9.71 -10.52
N ALA A 98 -20.60 -8.87 -11.35
CA ALA A 98 -21.24 -8.33 -12.54
C ALA A 98 -21.52 -9.42 -13.60
N VAL A 99 -20.62 -10.39 -13.74
CA VAL A 99 -20.78 -11.53 -14.66
C VAL A 99 -21.82 -12.53 -14.14
N GLU A 100 -21.84 -12.78 -12.83
CA GLU A 100 -22.81 -13.71 -12.20
C GLU A 100 -24.25 -13.17 -12.21
N ASN A 101 -24.42 -11.85 -12.19
CA ASN A 101 -25.72 -11.18 -12.19
C ASN A 101 -26.13 -10.63 -13.56
N GLU A 102 -25.53 -11.08 -14.67
CA GLU A 102 -26.06 -10.76 -16.00
C GLU A 102 -27.52 -11.24 -16.11
N PRO A 103 -28.47 -10.36 -16.44
CA PRO A 103 -29.88 -10.71 -16.44
C PRO A 103 -30.16 -11.66 -17.60
N ARG A 104 -30.39 -12.95 -17.31
CA ARG A 104 -31.33 -13.74 -18.12
C ARG A 104 -32.62 -12.93 -18.13
N ALA A 105 -33.00 -12.42 -19.30
CA ALA A 105 -34.07 -11.46 -19.51
C ALA A 105 -35.37 -11.77 -18.74
N THR A 106 -35.49 -11.35 -17.48
CA THR A 106 -36.75 -11.09 -16.80
C THR A 106 -36.48 -10.24 -15.55
N CYS A 107 -37.29 -9.19 -15.39
CA CYS A 107 -37.41 -8.29 -14.23
C CYS A 107 -36.30 -7.25 -14.02
N LYS A 108 -36.48 -6.11 -14.70
CA LYS A 108 -36.08 -4.78 -14.22
C LYS A 108 -36.75 -4.49 -12.86
N SER A 109 -36.09 -4.84 -11.76
CA SER A 109 -36.34 -4.32 -10.42
C SER A 109 -35.24 -4.92 -9.56
N GLU A 110 -34.03 -4.33 -9.52
CA GLU A 110 -33.47 -3.83 -8.25
C GLU A 110 -32.16 -3.02 -8.46
N LEU A 111 -31.90 -2.51 -9.67
CA LEU A 111 -30.66 -1.77 -9.96
C LEU A 111 -30.60 -0.33 -9.40
N LEU A 112 -31.50 0.05 -8.48
CA LEU A 112 -31.55 1.41 -7.93
C LEU A 112 -31.06 1.55 -6.49
N SER A 113 -30.77 0.47 -5.75
CA SER A 113 -30.36 0.59 -4.34
C SER A 113 -28.85 0.77 -4.11
N ALA A 114 -28.02 0.62 -5.15
CA ALA A 114 -26.57 0.82 -5.05
C ALA A 114 -26.12 2.27 -5.33
N GLN A 115 -26.99 3.13 -5.87
CA GLN A 115 -26.68 4.55 -6.17
C GLN A 115 -27.05 5.54 -5.06
N GLU A 116 -27.73 5.11 -3.99
CA GLU A 116 -28.22 6.02 -2.95
C GLU A 116 -27.30 6.18 -1.73
N SER A 117 -26.21 5.40 -1.63
CA SER A 117 -25.25 5.51 -0.51
C SER A 117 -24.07 6.47 -0.77
N GLU A 118 -23.93 7.02 -1.98
CA GLU A 118 -22.86 8.00 -2.31
C GLU A 118 -23.19 9.45 -1.88
N LYS A 119 -24.38 9.71 -1.31
CA LYS A 119 -24.85 11.07 -0.99
C LYS A 119 -24.78 11.50 0.47
N GLN A 120 -24.21 10.70 1.36
CA GLN A 120 -24.06 11.06 2.78
C GLN A 120 -22.61 10.95 3.27
N SER A 121 -21.72 11.80 2.75
CA SER A 121 -20.47 12.22 3.42
C SER A 121 -19.77 13.32 2.61
N ASP A 122 -20.47 14.40 2.26
CA ASP A 122 -19.86 15.52 1.51
C ASP A 122 -19.05 16.48 2.42
N GLN A 123 -18.84 16.12 3.69
CA GLN A 123 -17.72 16.64 4.47
C GLN A 123 -16.48 15.84 4.11
N SER A 124 -15.95 16.16 2.95
CA SER A 124 -14.64 15.75 2.44
C SER A 124 -13.59 15.87 3.57
N LEU A 125 -13.24 14.75 4.22
CA LEU A 125 -12.17 14.64 5.22
C LEU A 125 -10.80 14.76 4.55
N VAL A 126 -10.65 15.81 3.75
CA VAL A 126 -9.61 15.97 2.75
C VAL A 126 -8.89 17.26 3.04
N PHE A 127 -7.57 17.19 2.97
CA PHE A 127 -6.72 18.37 2.99
C PHE A 127 -7.02 19.21 1.74
N THR A 128 -7.69 20.35 1.87
CA THR A 128 -8.00 21.23 0.74
C THR A 128 -6.83 22.12 0.35
N ASP A 129 -5.94 22.42 1.29
CA ASP A 129 -4.94 23.49 1.13
C ASP A 129 -3.55 22.97 0.68
N THR A 130 -3.35 21.65 0.65
CA THR A 130 -2.06 21.00 0.32
C THR A 130 -2.13 20.02 -0.85
N ILE A 131 -3.25 19.97 -1.58
CA ILE A 131 -3.48 18.97 -2.64
C ILE A 131 -2.36 18.97 -3.69
N GLN A 132 -1.89 20.15 -4.09
CA GLN A 132 -0.89 20.29 -5.16
C GLN A 132 0.47 19.69 -4.79
N ASP A 133 0.90 19.82 -3.52
CA ASP A 133 2.16 19.24 -3.04
C ASP A 133 2.10 17.71 -2.88
N LEU A 134 0.87 17.16 -2.79
CA LEU A 134 0.64 15.72 -2.62
C LEU A 134 0.50 14.98 -3.95
N GLU A 135 0.31 15.68 -5.08
CA GLU A 135 0.08 15.06 -6.39
C GLU A 135 1.20 14.06 -6.75
N GLY A 136 2.46 14.43 -6.50
CA GLY A 136 3.63 13.58 -6.75
C GLY A 136 3.63 12.25 -5.99
N PHE A 137 2.92 12.17 -4.86
CA PHE A 137 2.81 10.95 -4.03
C PHE A 137 1.55 10.13 -4.35
N THR A 138 0.62 10.69 -5.11
CA THR A 138 -0.66 10.05 -5.45
C THR A 138 -0.66 9.37 -6.83
N ALA A 139 0.34 9.62 -7.67
CA ALA A 139 0.29 9.25 -9.08
C ALA A 139 0.39 7.73 -9.35
N GLU A 140 0.98 6.97 -8.44
CA GLU A 140 1.39 5.58 -8.74
C GLU A 140 0.23 4.57 -8.70
N ILE A 141 -0.73 4.73 -7.77
CA ILE A 141 -1.86 3.81 -7.63
C ILE A 141 -3.16 4.60 -7.68
N THR A 142 -4.04 4.25 -8.62
CA THR A 142 -5.37 4.85 -8.78
C THR A 142 -6.26 4.61 -7.55
N ASP A 143 -7.28 5.42 -7.37
CA ASP A 143 -8.39 5.23 -6.41
C ASP A 143 -9.66 4.68 -7.06
N LYS A 144 -9.64 4.57 -8.39
CA LYS A 144 -10.73 3.98 -9.17
C LYS A 144 -10.57 2.49 -9.29
N HIS A 145 -11.71 1.83 -9.35
CA HIS A 145 -11.79 0.40 -9.58
C HIS A 145 -11.33 0.02 -10.99
N LEU A 146 -10.72 -1.16 -11.07
CA LEU A 146 -10.01 -1.63 -12.25
C LEU A 146 -10.93 -2.52 -13.10
N SER A 147 -10.95 -2.29 -14.41
CA SER A 147 -11.77 -3.05 -15.36
C SER A 147 -10.95 -3.70 -16.46
N SER A 148 -9.74 -3.20 -16.74
CA SER A 148 -8.87 -3.71 -17.80
C SER A 148 -7.67 -4.47 -17.22
N TYR A 149 -7.10 -5.37 -18.01
CA TYR A 149 -5.85 -6.04 -17.66
C TYR A 149 -4.70 -5.04 -17.53
N ASP A 150 -4.62 -4.03 -18.40
CA ASP A 150 -3.51 -3.06 -18.42
C ASP A 150 -3.51 -2.18 -17.17
N ASP A 151 -4.67 -1.67 -16.75
CA ASP A 151 -4.81 -0.90 -15.50
C ASP A 151 -4.48 -1.78 -14.28
N THR A 152 -4.94 -3.03 -14.30
CA THR A 152 -4.64 -4.03 -13.26
C THR A 152 -3.15 -4.31 -13.19
N LYS A 153 -2.49 -4.43 -14.33
CA LYS A 153 -1.04 -4.67 -14.42
C LYS A 153 -0.24 -3.47 -13.90
N ALA A 154 -0.67 -2.25 -14.20
CA ALA A 154 -0.02 -1.04 -13.67
C ALA A 154 -0.07 -1.01 -12.14
N VAL A 155 -1.25 -1.23 -11.55
CA VAL A 155 -1.42 -1.31 -10.09
C VAL A 155 -0.63 -2.49 -9.50
N PHE A 156 -0.65 -3.66 -10.15
CA PHE A 156 0.13 -4.82 -9.74
C PHE A 156 1.64 -4.50 -9.69
N THR A 157 2.19 -3.85 -10.71
CA THR A 157 3.61 -3.48 -10.76
C THR A 157 3.97 -2.51 -9.62
N ALA A 158 3.14 -1.50 -9.38
CA ALA A 158 3.31 -0.57 -8.27
C ALA A 158 3.28 -1.29 -6.91
N VAL A 159 2.31 -2.20 -6.70
CA VAL A 159 2.22 -3.02 -5.48
C VAL A 159 3.50 -3.83 -5.26
N LEU A 160 4.02 -4.51 -6.29
CA LEU A 160 5.25 -5.30 -6.15
C LEU A 160 6.46 -4.43 -5.83
N ALA A 161 6.58 -3.24 -6.43
CA ALA A 161 7.64 -2.30 -6.13
C ALA A 161 7.59 -1.87 -4.65
N ARG A 162 6.41 -1.50 -4.15
CA ARG A 162 6.20 -1.10 -2.75
C ARG A 162 6.48 -2.22 -1.76
N ILE A 163 6.05 -3.46 -2.05
CA ILE A 163 6.38 -4.63 -1.23
C ILE A 163 7.90 -4.81 -1.16
N ARG A 164 8.58 -4.73 -2.29
CA ARG A 164 10.04 -4.89 -2.34
C ARG A 164 10.75 -3.82 -1.50
N THR A 165 10.40 -2.55 -1.65
CA THR A 165 10.99 -1.46 -0.86
C THR A 165 10.79 -1.68 0.64
N ALA A 166 9.59 -2.10 1.06
CA ALA A 166 9.32 -2.40 2.46
C ALA A 166 10.14 -3.61 2.97
N GLN A 167 10.34 -4.64 2.13
CA GLN A 167 11.15 -5.81 2.49
C GLN A 167 12.63 -5.50 2.60
N GLU A 168 13.16 -4.61 1.76
CA GLU A 168 14.56 -4.18 1.81
C GLU A 168 14.90 -3.60 3.20
N TYR A 169 13.99 -2.85 3.82
CA TYR A 169 14.19 -2.38 5.19
C TYR A 169 14.32 -3.51 6.22
N ILE A 170 13.39 -4.48 6.21
CA ILE A 170 13.38 -5.59 7.17
C ILE A 170 14.66 -6.43 7.02
N THR A 171 15.02 -6.74 5.77
CA THR A 171 16.17 -7.59 5.45
C THR A 171 17.52 -6.92 5.74
N LEU A 172 17.65 -5.60 5.54
CA LEU A 172 18.88 -4.86 5.82
C LEU A 172 19.06 -4.51 7.30
N THR A 173 17.98 -4.29 8.04
CA THR A 173 18.04 -3.78 9.43
C THR A 173 18.07 -4.90 10.45
N LYS A 174 17.50 -6.06 10.13
CA LYS A 174 17.46 -7.23 11.00
C LYS A 174 17.99 -8.44 10.22
N PRO A 175 19.32 -8.62 10.13
CA PRO A 175 19.87 -9.84 9.53
C PRO A 175 19.28 -11.05 10.25
N LEU A 176 18.90 -12.04 9.44
CA LEU A 176 18.14 -13.29 9.65
C LEU A 176 18.54 -14.18 10.85
N ILE A 177 19.13 -13.66 11.92
CA ILE A 177 19.84 -14.45 12.93
C ILE A 177 18.94 -14.83 14.11
N ILE A 178 17.85 -14.13 14.41
CA ILE A 178 16.95 -14.54 15.52
C ILE A 178 15.49 -14.19 15.22
N TYR A 179 14.95 -14.80 14.18
CA TYR A 179 13.53 -14.73 13.89
C TYR A 179 12.83 -15.89 14.59
N THR A 180 12.47 -15.70 15.86
CA THR A 180 11.53 -16.60 16.53
C THR A 180 10.13 -16.36 15.96
N SER A 181 9.23 -17.35 16.04
CA SER A 181 7.83 -17.22 15.60
C SER A 181 7.05 -16.09 16.30
N GLU A 182 7.62 -15.51 17.35
CA GLU A 182 7.05 -14.42 18.14
C GLU A 182 7.59 -13.03 17.72
N ASP A 183 8.55 -12.95 16.79
CA ASP A 183 9.06 -11.65 16.32
C ASP A 183 8.02 -10.95 15.42
N PRO A 184 7.54 -9.75 15.81
CA PRO A 184 6.61 -8.95 14.99
C PRO A 184 7.13 -8.69 13.56
N CYS A 185 8.45 -8.58 13.36
CA CYS A 185 9.05 -8.38 12.05
C CYS A 185 8.92 -9.60 11.15
N MET A 186 8.96 -10.83 11.69
CA MET A 186 8.68 -12.03 10.90
C MET A 186 7.23 -12.10 10.47
N SER A 187 6.31 -11.82 11.40
CA SER A 187 4.89 -11.78 11.09
C SER A 187 4.63 -10.78 9.95
N MET A 188 5.26 -9.61 10.00
CA MET A 188 5.16 -8.61 8.94
C MET A 188 5.77 -9.09 7.62
N TYR A 189 6.97 -9.68 7.63
CA TYR A 189 7.62 -10.23 6.44
C TYR A 189 6.79 -11.33 5.77
N VAL A 190 6.28 -12.29 6.55
CA VAL A 190 5.38 -13.35 6.05
C VAL A 190 4.11 -12.75 5.44
N THR A 191 3.55 -11.71 6.07
CA THR A 191 2.38 -11.01 5.54
C THR A 191 2.70 -10.31 4.22
N MET A 192 3.87 -9.69 4.08
CA MET A 192 4.34 -9.09 2.82
C MET A 192 4.48 -10.13 1.71
N MET A 193 5.09 -11.28 2.01
CA MET A 193 5.25 -12.36 1.04
C MET A 193 3.89 -12.95 0.61
N ARG A 194 2.93 -13.12 1.54
CA ARG A 194 1.54 -13.47 1.20
C ARG A 194 0.88 -12.40 0.32
N GLY A 195 1.15 -11.12 0.60
CA GLY A 195 0.72 -10.00 -0.23
C GLY A 195 1.23 -10.12 -1.66
N ASN A 196 2.52 -10.44 -1.83
CA ASN A 196 3.14 -10.66 -3.14
C ASN A 196 2.44 -11.78 -3.92
N ALA A 197 2.21 -12.92 -3.27
CA ALA A 197 1.45 -14.04 -3.85
C ALA A 197 0.02 -13.63 -4.26
N ASN A 198 -0.66 -12.87 -3.42
CA ASN A 198 -2.00 -12.37 -3.70
C ASN A 198 -2.02 -11.41 -4.90
N ALA A 199 -1.01 -10.55 -5.07
CA ALA A 199 -0.90 -9.69 -6.24
C ALA A 199 -0.90 -10.50 -7.55
N TYR A 200 -0.09 -11.57 -7.62
CA TYR A 200 -0.06 -12.47 -8.78
C TYR A 200 -1.41 -13.16 -9.00
N LYS A 201 -2.04 -13.65 -7.92
CA LYS A 201 -3.38 -14.26 -7.97
C LYS A 201 -4.42 -13.30 -8.56
N TYR A 202 -4.40 -12.03 -8.16
CA TYR A 202 -5.38 -11.05 -8.64
C TYR A 202 -5.15 -10.70 -10.11
N LEU A 203 -3.89 -10.45 -10.52
CA LEU A 203 -3.57 -10.18 -11.93
C LEU A 203 -3.94 -11.36 -12.84
N ALA A 204 -3.69 -12.60 -12.40
CA ALA A 204 -4.06 -13.81 -13.13
C ALA A 204 -5.57 -13.90 -13.41
N GLY A 205 -6.41 -13.28 -12.58
CA GLY A 205 -7.86 -13.22 -12.78
C GLY A 205 -8.30 -12.39 -14.00
N TYR A 206 -7.45 -11.48 -14.47
CA TYR A 206 -7.72 -10.64 -15.65
C TYR A 206 -7.05 -11.19 -16.92
N GLU A 207 -6.18 -12.18 -16.79
CA GLU A 207 -5.42 -12.76 -17.91
C GLU A 207 -6.29 -13.76 -18.70
N GLN A 208 -6.54 -13.43 -19.96
CA GLN A 208 -7.33 -14.26 -20.87
C GLN A 208 -6.50 -15.40 -21.47
N ASP A 209 -5.20 -15.16 -21.71
CA ASP A 209 -4.29 -16.16 -22.24
C ASP A 209 -3.97 -17.22 -21.18
N ARG A 210 -4.33 -18.47 -21.47
CA ARG A 210 -4.15 -19.59 -20.53
C ARG A 210 -2.67 -19.78 -20.13
N THR A 211 -1.74 -19.71 -21.07
CA THR A 211 -0.32 -19.93 -20.83
C THR A 211 0.26 -18.82 -19.97
N LYS A 212 -0.11 -17.56 -20.23
CA LYS A 212 0.30 -16.43 -19.38
C LYS A 212 -0.30 -16.54 -17.98
N ARG A 213 -1.56 -16.96 -17.87
CA ARG A 213 -2.23 -17.18 -16.58
C ARG A 213 -1.57 -18.28 -15.76
N GLU A 214 -1.24 -19.40 -16.38
CA GLU A 214 -0.47 -20.49 -15.76
C GLU A 214 0.91 -20.00 -15.26
N LYS A 215 1.59 -19.15 -16.04
CA LYS A 215 2.86 -18.53 -15.62
C LYS A 215 2.68 -17.64 -14.37
N LEU A 216 1.60 -16.85 -14.31
CA LEU A 216 1.31 -16.02 -13.13
C LEU A 216 1.03 -16.86 -11.89
N HIS A 217 0.29 -17.96 -12.00
CA HIS A 217 0.09 -18.89 -10.88
C HIS A 217 1.37 -19.60 -10.45
N LYS A 218 2.28 -19.91 -11.38
CA LYS A 218 3.61 -20.43 -11.03
C LYS A 218 4.42 -19.40 -10.23
N LEU A 219 4.42 -18.13 -10.65
CA LEU A 219 5.10 -17.05 -9.92
C LEU A 219 4.50 -16.83 -8.53
N GLN A 220 3.17 -16.92 -8.41
CA GLN A 220 2.48 -16.92 -7.12
C GLN A 220 3.02 -18.01 -6.19
N LEU A 221 3.10 -19.27 -6.66
CA LEU A 221 3.61 -20.38 -5.84
C LEU A 221 5.08 -20.18 -5.47
N GLN A 222 5.92 -19.73 -6.40
CA GLN A 222 7.33 -19.45 -6.14
C GLN A 222 7.52 -18.37 -5.06
N SER A 223 6.67 -17.34 -5.04
CA SER A 223 6.73 -16.32 -3.98
C SER A 223 6.41 -16.88 -2.59
N LEU A 224 5.65 -17.96 -2.48
CA LEU A 224 5.32 -18.60 -1.20
C LEU A 224 6.34 -19.65 -0.76
N GLN A 225 7.13 -20.21 -1.67
CA GLN A 225 8.14 -21.24 -1.37
C GLN A 225 9.24 -20.77 -0.41
N HIS A 226 9.46 -19.45 -0.30
CA HIS A 226 10.42 -18.89 0.64
C HIS A 226 9.89 -18.78 2.09
N ILE A 227 8.62 -19.12 2.32
CA ILE A 227 7.95 -19.05 3.64
C ILE A 227 7.67 -20.44 4.23
N LEU A 228 7.39 -21.42 3.37
CA LEU A 228 7.02 -22.80 3.72
C LEU A 228 8.25 -23.65 4.00
#